data_AF-A0A0J5S555-F1
#
_entry.id   AF-A0A0J5S555-F1
#
_cell.length_a   1.000
_cell.length_b   1.000
_cell.length_c   1.000
_cell.angle_alpha   90.00
_cell.angle_beta   90.00
_cell.angle_gamma   90.00
#
_symmetry.space_group_name_H-M   'P 1'
#
loop_
_entity.id
_entity.type
_entity.pdbx_description
1 polymer ?
#
loop_
_entity_poly.entity_id
_entity_poly.type
_entity_poly.pdbx_seq_one_letter_code
_entity_poly.pdbx_strand_id
1 'polypeptide(L)'
;MFIQNLNRDQQSVLLYLAKKIAEVDGSSDELQLGMVEILLKQSEEGISEKSISADDLADVFDTERSKCSLVLELLGVAYANEDYHQSERDLVAQYATKLGISDEKLSSLEQWVEKQFALSKEVEMLLS
;
A
#
# COMPACT_ATOMS: atom_id res chain seq x y z
N MET A 1 -4.36 6.40 -1.50
CA MET A 1 -5.31 6.99 -0.52
C MET A 1 -4.79 6.78 0.89
N PHE A 2 -4.79 7.84 1.71
CA PHE A 2 -4.23 7.91 3.08
C PHE A 2 -2.76 8.33 3.19
N ILE A 3 -2.06 8.58 2.09
CA ILE A 3 -0.69 9.12 2.09
C ILE A 3 -0.55 10.43 2.87
N GLN A 4 -1.61 11.24 2.93
CA GLN A 4 -1.64 12.50 3.67
C GLN A 4 -1.73 12.31 5.20
N ASN A 5 -1.98 11.09 5.68
CA ASN A 5 -1.81 10.73 7.09
C ASN A 5 -0.35 10.43 7.45
N LEU A 6 0.53 10.34 6.46
CA LEU A 6 1.95 10.02 6.62
C LEU A 6 2.78 11.29 6.52
N ASN A 7 3.80 11.39 7.38
CA ASN A 7 4.81 12.44 7.27
C ASN A 7 5.78 12.16 6.11
N ARG A 8 6.64 13.13 5.77
CA ARG A 8 7.64 13.00 4.69
C ARG A 8 8.48 11.72 4.76
N ASP A 9 8.99 11.35 5.94
CA ASP A 9 9.83 10.16 6.08
C ASP A 9 9.03 8.87 5.83
N GLN A 10 7.81 8.82 6.36
CA GLN A 10 6.88 7.71 6.13
C GLN A 10 6.44 7.61 4.67
N GLN A 11 6.25 8.73 3.97
CA GLN A 11 5.95 8.73 2.52
C GLN A 11 7.12 8.17 1.70
N SER A 12 8.36 8.58 2.01
CA SER A 12 9.56 8.02 1.39
C SER A 12 9.68 6.51 1.56
N VAL A 13 9.35 6.00 2.75
CA VAL A 13 9.34 4.55 3.02
C VAL A 13 8.17 3.86 2.31
N LEU A 14 6.97 4.45 2.31
CA LEU A 14 5.81 3.91 1.57
C LEU A 14 6.16 3.68 0.10
N LEU A 15 6.78 4.65 -0.58
CA LEU A 15 7.14 4.52 -2.00
C LEU A 15 8.09 3.35 -2.25
N TYR A 16 9.08 3.15 -1.36
CA TYR A 16 9.99 2.01 -1.45
C TYR A 16 9.26 0.68 -1.31
N LEU A 17 8.37 0.56 -0.30
CA LEU A 17 7.63 -0.68 -0.03
C LEU A 17 6.58 -0.97 -1.11
N ALA A 18 5.90 0.06 -1.62
CA ALA A 18 4.92 -0.04 -2.70
C ALA A 18 5.56 -0.59 -3.98
N LYS A 19 6.76 -0.09 -4.31
CA LYS A 19 7.54 -0.62 -5.44
C LYS A 19 7.95 -2.07 -5.23
N LYS A 20 8.30 -2.46 -3.99
CA LYS A 20 8.59 -3.87 -3.67
C LYS A 20 7.39 -4.78 -3.87
N ILE A 21 6.18 -4.32 -3.58
CA ILE A 21 4.95 -5.06 -3.89
C ILE A 21 4.79 -5.21 -5.41
N ALA A 22 4.89 -4.11 -6.16
CA ALA A 22 4.71 -4.10 -7.61
C ALA A 22 5.76 -4.90 -8.41
N GLU A 23 6.82 -5.39 -7.75
CA GLU A 23 7.92 -6.14 -8.37
C GLU A 23 8.02 -7.59 -7.86
N VAL A 24 7.21 -8.00 -6.87
CA VAL A 24 7.45 -9.24 -6.09
C VAL A 24 7.12 -10.53 -6.85
N ASP A 25 6.14 -10.50 -7.74
CA ASP A 25 5.68 -11.64 -8.52
C ASP A 25 6.56 -11.88 -9.78
N GLY A 26 7.52 -10.99 -10.05
CA GLY A 26 8.42 -11.06 -11.21
C GLY A 26 7.84 -10.50 -12.50
N SER A 27 6.58 -10.06 -12.50
CA SER A 27 5.97 -9.25 -13.57
C SER A 27 5.76 -7.84 -13.05
N SER A 28 6.51 -6.87 -13.58
CA SER A 28 6.20 -5.47 -13.35
C SER A 28 4.86 -5.12 -14.01
N ASP A 29 3.77 -5.35 -13.29
CA ASP A 29 2.42 -5.05 -13.75
C ASP A 29 2.29 -3.53 -13.93
N GLU A 30 1.95 -3.10 -15.15
CA GLU A 30 1.85 -1.69 -15.50
C GLU A 30 0.82 -0.94 -14.64
N LEU A 31 -0.25 -1.61 -14.18
CA LEU A 31 -1.26 -1.01 -13.31
C LEU A 31 -0.72 -0.77 -11.90
N GLN A 32 0.02 -1.75 -11.35
CA GLN A 32 0.64 -1.61 -10.03
C GLN A 32 1.74 -0.55 -10.03
N LEU A 33 2.60 -0.54 -11.05
CA LEU A 33 3.58 0.53 -11.25
C LEU A 33 2.90 1.90 -11.44
N GLY A 34 1.80 1.94 -12.18
CA GLY A 34 0.97 3.14 -12.31
C GLY A 34 0.47 3.63 -10.95
N MET A 35 0.11 2.74 -10.03
CA MET A 35 -0.29 3.13 -8.66
C MET A 35 0.88 3.69 -7.87
N VAL A 36 2.08 3.13 -8.00
CA VAL A 36 3.29 3.71 -7.39
C VAL A 36 3.55 5.13 -7.91
N GLU A 37 3.35 5.39 -9.21
CA GLU A 37 3.45 6.74 -9.76
C GLU A 37 2.39 7.70 -9.22
N ILE A 38 1.16 7.22 -9.03
CA ILE A 38 0.09 8.01 -8.41
C ILE A 38 0.46 8.35 -6.96
N LEU A 39 0.99 7.40 -6.19
CA LEU A 39 1.47 7.64 -4.82
C LEU A 39 2.56 8.72 -4.81
N LEU A 40 3.51 8.66 -5.73
CA LEU A 40 4.55 9.68 -5.86
C LEU A 40 3.95 11.06 -6.15
N LYS A 41 2.97 11.16 -7.07
CA LYS A 41 2.28 12.42 -7.40
C LYS A 41 1.45 12.97 -6.24
N GLN A 42 0.95 12.10 -5.36
CA GLN A 42 0.19 12.47 -4.16
C GLN A 42 1.08 12.73 -2.94
N SER A 43 2.38 12.42 -3.01
CA SER A 43 3.35 12.70 -1.96
C SER A 43 3.66 14.20 -1.90
N GLU A 44 4.28 14.62 -0.80
CA GLU A 44 4.83 15.97 -0.73
C GLU A 44 5.91 16.20 -1.80
N GLU A 45 6.11 17.47 -2.19
CA GLU A 45 7.14 17.83 -3.18
C GLU A 45 8.54 17.44 -2.69
N GLY A 46 9.34 16.88 -3.61
CA GLY A 46 10.73 16.50 -3.37
C GLY A 46 10.90 15.20 -2.58
N ILE A 47 9.86 14.40 -2.39
CA ILE A 47 9.94 13.07 -1.80
C ILE A 47 10.63 12.10 -2.78
N SER A 48 11.50 11.25 -2.25
CA SER A 48 12.13 10.14 -2.96
C SER A 48 12.04 8.86 -2.14
N GLU A 49 12.13 7.69 -2.78
CA GLU A 49 12.15 6.39 -2.11
C GLU A 49 13.27 6.32 -1.05
N LYS A 50 12.94 5.77 0.13
CA LYS A 50 13.90 5.47 1.21
C LYS A 50 13.80 4.00 1.58
N SER A 51 14.88 3.26 1.31
CA SER A 51 14.98 1.85 1.69
C SER A 51 15.02 1.69 3.21
N ILE A 52 14.37 0.64 3.71
CA ILE A 52 14.35 0.27 5.12
C ILE A 52 14.28 -1.25 5.27
N SER A 53 14.75 -1.77 6.40
CA SER A 53 14.46 -3.15 6.80
C SER A 53 13.00 -3.28 7.24
N ALA A 54 12.38 -4.43 6.97
CA ALA A 54 11.05 -4.72 7.50
C ALA A 54 11.03 -4.71 9.05
N ASP A 55 12.16 -5.03 9.69
CA ASP A 55 12.29 -5.03 11.15
C ASP A 55 12.22 -3.62 11.78
N ASP A 56 12.55 -2.58 11.02
CA ASP A 56 12.60 -1.20 11.52
C ASP A 56 11.29 -0.43 11.25
N LEU A 57 10.27 -1.09 10.67
CA LEU A 57 9.02 -0.43 10.27
C LEU A 57 8.26 0.16 11.46
N ALA A 58 8.26 -0.50 12.61
CA ALA A 58 7.58 -0.02 13.81
C ALA A 58 8.21 1.26 14.39
N ASP A 59 9.49 1.51 14.10
CA ASP A 59 10.20 2.72 14.54
C ASP A 59 9.84 3.95 13.69
N VAL A 60 9.48 3.73 12.42
CA VAL A 60 9.08 4.80 11.48
C VAL A 60 7.56 5.04 11.51
N PHE A 61 6.77 3.98 11.63
CA PHE A 61 5.31 4.04 11.72
C PHE A 61 4.87 3.80 13.16
N ASP A 62 5.03 4.83 13.97
CA ASP A 62 4.90 4.82 15.42
C ASP A 62 3.46 4.96 15.95
N THR A 63 2.51 5.33 15.09
CA THR A 63 1.09 5.47 15.47
C THR A 63 0.20 4.44 14.76
N GLU A 64 -0.88 4.02 15.42
CA GLU A 64 -1.90 3.16 14.78
C GLU A 64 -2.42 3.74 13.46
N ARG A 65 -2.57 5.07 13.39
CA ARG A 65 -3.00 5.77 12.19
C ARG A 65 -1.99 5.62 11.05
N SER A 66 -0.70 5.83 11.31
CA SER A 66 0.33 5.74 10.27
C SER A 66 0.53 4.27 9.84
N LYS A 67 0.49 3.31 10.76
CA LYS A 67 0.55 1.88 10.46
C LYS A 67 -0.59 1.43 9.55
N CYS A 68 -1.83 1.76 9.92
CA CYS A 68 -3.00 1.42 9.11
C CYS A 68 -2.97 2.14 7.75
N SER A 69 -2.52 3.40 7.71
CA SER A 69 -2.41 4.15 6.45
C SER A 69 -1.39 3.53 5.51
N LEU A 70 -0.23 3.09 6.03
CA LEU A 70 0.75 2.35 5.23
C LEU A 70 0.13 1.10 4.62
N VAL A 71 -0.48 0.24 5.45
CA VAL A 71 -1.05 -1.02 4.95
C VAL A 71 -2.16 -0.78 3.93
N LEU A 72 -3.04 0.21 4.13
CA LEU A 72 -4.09 0.55 3.17
C LEU A 72 -3.51 1.02 1.82
N GLU A 73 -2.44 1.81 1.82
CA GLU A 73 -1.78 2.22 0.58
C GLU A 73 -1.11 1.05 -0.14
N LEU A 74 -0.45 0.16 0.61
CA LEU A 74 0.17 -1.05 0.05
C LEU A 74 -0.85 -2.01 -0.55
N LEU A 75 -1.99 -2.21 0.12
CA LEU A 75 -3.12 -2.97 -0.42
C LEU A 75 -3.68 -2.31 -1.68
N GLY A 76 -3.78 -0.97 -1.71
CA GLY A 76 -4.22 -0.25 -2.91
C GLY A 76 -3.33 -0.51 -4.13
N VAL A 77 -2.02 -0.69 -3.93
CA VAL A 77 -1.08 -1.08 -4.98
C VAL A 77 -1.29 -2.53 -5.38
N ALA A 78 -1.36 -3.46 -4.41
CA ALA A 78 -1.51 -4.89 -4.70
C ALA A 78 -2.81 -5.21 -5.45
N TYR A 79 -3.93 -4.54 -5.13
CA TYR A 79 -5.22 -4.77 -5.78
C TYR A 79 -5.38 -4.07 -7.15
N ALA A 80 -4.38 -3.31 -7.62
CA ALA A 80 -4.51 -2.45 -8.80
C ALA A 80 -4.85 -3.22 -10.10
N ASN A 81 -4.39 -4.46 -10.23
CA ASN A 81 -4.61 -5.33 -11.38
C ASN A 81 -5.74 -6.37 -11.16
N GLU A 82 -6.52 -6.22 -10.09
CA GLU A 82 -7.60 -7.14 -9.68
C GLU A 82 -7.15 -8.55 -9.25
N ASP A 83 -5.87 -8.87 -9.37
CA ASP A 83 -5.28 -10.17 -9.04
C ASP A 83 -4.27 -9.98 -7.90
N TYR A 84 -4.77 -9.95 -6.66
CA TYR A 84 -3.92 -9.90 -5.47
C TYR A 84 -3.18 -11.24 -5.33
N HIS A 85 -1.97 -11.31 -5.86
CA HIS A 85 -1.17 -12.52 -5.97
C HIS A 85 -0.70 -13.02 -4.60
N GLN A 86 -0.42 -14.33 -4.48
CA GLN A 86 0.01 -14.91 -3.21
C GLN A 86 1.33 -14.28 -2.70
N SER A 87 2.27 -13.97 -3.58
CA SER A 87 3.53 -13.30 -3.25
C SER A 87 3.33 -11.90 -2.67
N GLU A 88 2.36 -11.15 -3.20
CA GLU A 88 2.00 -9.81 -2.69
C GLU A 88 1.31 -9.92 -1.34
N ARG A 89 0.37 -10.87 -1.20
CA ARG A 89 -0.29 -11.18 0.07
C ARG A 89 0.70 -11.47 1.17
N ASP A 90 1.66 -12.35 0.88
CA ASP A 90 2.69 -12.75 1.83
C ASP A 90 3.56 -11.55 2.23
N LEU A 91 3.87 -10.66 1.28
CA LEU A 91 4.68 -9.47 1.53
C LEU A 91 3.92 -8.42 2.36
N VAL A 92 2.65 -8.15 2.05
CA VAL A 92 1.80 -7.25 2.85
C VAL A 92 1.61 -7.80 4.27
N ALA A 93 1.33 -9.10 4.40
CA ALA A 93 1.19 -9.76 5.70
C ALA A 93 2.48 -9.70 6.52
N GLN A 94 3.65 -9.86 5.87
CA GLN A 94 4.94 -9.69 6.52
C GLN A 94 5.08 -8.27 7.09
N TYR A 95 4.80 -7.23 6.29
CA TYR A 95 4.88 -5.85 6.77
C TYR A 95 3.88 -5.56 7.88
N ALA A 96 2.63 -6.00 7.75
CA ALA A 96 1.60 -5.85 8.78
C ALA A 96 2.03 -6.48 10.11
N THR A 97 2.61 -7.68 10.06
CA THR A 97 3.17 -8.37 11.24
C THR A 97 4.26 -7.53 11.90
N LYS A 98 5.18 -6.95 11.12
CA LYS A 98 6.27 -6.10 11.65
C LYS A 98 5.79 -4.78 12.24
N LEU A 99 4.65 -4.27 11.77
CA LEU A 99 3.99 -3.09 12.34
C LEU A 99 3.21 -3.43 13.64
N GLY A 100 3.05 -4.72 13.96
CA GLY A 100 2.23 -5.19 15.08
C GLY A 100 0.73 -5.15 14.81
N ILE A 101 0.32 -5.20 13.55
CA ILE A 101 -1.09 -5.30 13.15
C ILE A 101 -1.51 -6.77 13.25
N SER A 102 -2.64 -7.05 13.91
CA SER A 102 -3.16 -8.41 14.02
C SER A 102 -3.79 -8.89 12.71
N ASP A 103 -3.83 -10.21 12.50
CA ASP A 103 -4.47 -10.82 11.31
C ASP A 103 -5.93 -10.42 11.15
N GLU A 104 -6.69 -10.32 12.25
CA GLU A 104 -8.08 -9.85 12.24
C GLU A 104 -8.19 -8.41 11.73
N LYS A 105 -7.26 -7.55 12.16
CA LYS A 105 -7.21 -6.16 11.72
C LYS A 105 -6.78 -6.06 10.27
N LEU A 106 -5.77 -6.82 9.85
CA LEU A 106 -5.34 -6.89 8.45
C LEU A 106 -6.48 -7.33 7.54
N SER A 107 -7.19 -8.40 7.89
CA SER A 107 -8.37 -8.86 7.13
C SER A 107 -9.45 -7.80 7.02
N SER A 108 -9.66 -7.00 8.08
CA SER A 108 -10.61 -5.88 8.05
C SER A 108 -10.17 -4.77 7.09
N LEU A 109 -8.86 -4.51 6.98
CA LEU A 109 -8.30 -3.53 6.03
C LEU A 109 -8.43 -4.04 4.59
N GLU A 110 -8.10 -5.32 4.34
CA GLU A 110 -8.24 -5.97 3.04
C GLU A 110 -9.69 -5.92 2.54
N GLN A 111 -10.65 -6.33 3.37
CA GLN A 111 -12.07 -6.27 3.02
C GLN A 111 -12.56 -4.85 2.72
N TRP A 112 -11.97 -3.83 3.37
CA TRP A 112 -12.33 -2.44 3.09
C TRP A 112 -11.81 -2.00 1.73
N VAL A 113 -10.56 -2.34 1.38
CA VAL A 113 -9.95 -2.01 0.08
C VAL A 113 -10.71 -2.71 -1.05
N GLU A 114 -11.03 -4.00 -0.89
CA GLU A 114 -11.84 -4.75 -1.86
C GLU A 114 -13.19 -4.06 -2.15
N LYS A 115 -13.91 -3.65 -1.10
CA LYS A 115 -15.17 -2.92 -1.25
C LYS A 115 -14.97 -1.57 -1.95
N GLN A 116 -13.90 -0.86 -1.64
CA GLN A 116 -13.62 0.43 -2.27
C GLN A 116 -13.31 0.28 -3.77
N PHE A 117 -12.55 -0.73 -4.18
CA PHE A 117 -12.31 -1.02 -5.59
C PHE A 117 -13.61 -1.42 -6.30
N ALA A 118 -14.44 -2.26 -5.68
CA ALA A 118 -15.75 -2.64 -6.24
C ALA A 118 -16.65 -1.41 -6.48
N LEU A 119 -16.75 -0.50 -5.50
CA LEU A 119 -17.49 0.75 -5.64
C LEU A 119 -16.89 1.69 -6.70
N SER A 120 -15.56 1.70 -6.85
CA SER A 120 -14.88 2.52 -7.87
C SER A 120 -15.22 2.04 -9.29
N LYS A 121 -15.24 0.72 -9.52
CA LYS A 121 -15.69 0.14 -10.79
C LYS A 121 -17.18 0.41 -11.05
N GLU A 122 -18.00 0.31 -10.01
CA GLU A 122 -19.44 0.58 -10.11
C GLU A 122 -19.70 1.99 -10.61
N VAL A 123 -19.01 3.00 -10.06
CA VAL A 123 -19.21 4.39 -10.51
C VAL A 123 -18.70 4.60 -11.94
N GLU A 124 -17.61 3.95 -12.36
CA GLU A 124 -17.13 4.03 -13.74
C GLU A 124 -18.16 3.51 -14.76
N MET A 125 -18.83 2.40 -14.45
CA MET A 125 -19.93 1.85 -15.28
C MET A 125 -21.16 2.76 -15.32
N LEU A 126 -21.41 3.54 -14.26
CA LEU A 126 -22.53 4.50 -14.24
C LEU A 126 -22.20 5.78 -15.02
N LEU A 127 -20.92 6.11 -15.17
CA LEU A 127 -20.44 7.29 -15.87
C LEU A 127 -20.15 7.03 -17.37
N SER A 128 -20.06 5.77 -17.79
CA SER A 128 -19.91 5.34 -19.19
C SER A 128 -21.21 5.43 -19.98
#